data_AF-A0AAP5N3U5-F1
#
_entry.id   AF-A0AAP5N3U5-F1
#
_cell.length_a   1.000
_cell.length_b   1.000
_cell.length_c   1.000
_cell.angle_alpha   90.00
_cell.angle_beta   90.00
_cell.angle_gamma   90.00
#
_symmetry.space_group_name_H-M   'P 1'
#
loop_
_entity.id
_entity.type
_entity.pdbx_description
1 polymer ?
#
loop_
_entity_poly.entity_id
_entity_poly.type
_entity_poly.pdbx_seq_one_letter_code
_entity_poly.pdbx_strand_id
1 'polypeptide(L)' 'MNQKPNPWVWTEKAESKMPDRKAGESVPIGFLIEGNEEYFPRPEWIQKGYVKRFGGGEKVGEDD' A
#
# COMPACT_ATOMS: atom_id res chain seq x y z
N MET A 1 -5.82 -15.13 -14.18
CA MET A 1 -5.12 -15.23 -12.88
C MET A 1 -5.72 -14.19 -11.97
N ASN A 2 -6.44 -14.60 -10.92
CA ASN A 2 -7.05 -13.68 -9.98
C ASN A 2 -5.95 -13.17 -9.03
N GLN A 3 -5.27 -12.08 -9.41
CA GLN A 3 -4.25 -11.48 -8.54
C GLN A 3 -4.96 -10.89 -7.32
N LYS A 4 -4.55 -11.29 -6.11
CA LYS A 4 -5.08 -10.74 -4.86
C LYS A 4 -4.86 -9.22 -4.83
N PRO A 5 -5.75 -8.43 -4.22
CA PRO A 5 -5.59 -6.99 -4.15
C PRO A 5 -4.32 -6.61 -3.37
N ASN A 6 -3.68 -5.54 -3.83
CA ASN A 6 -2.58 -4.87 -3.16
C ASN A 6 -2.97 -3.42 -2.86
N PRO A 7 -3.55 -3.15 -1.68
CA PRO A 7 -4.00 -1.81 -1.32
C PRO A 7 -2.86 -0.96 -0.74
N TRP A 8 -1.59 -1.32 -0.89
CA TRP A 8 -0.49 -0.63 -0.20
C TRP A 8 0.33 0.23 -1.14
N VAL A 9 0.53 1.49 -0.75
CA VAL A 9 1.37 2.45 -1.48
C VAL A 9 2.51 2.96 -0.60
N TRP A 10 3.60 3.36 -1.25
CA TRP A 10 4.70 4.05 -0.58
C TRP A 10 4.26 5.43 -0.09
N THR A 11 4.85 5.85 1.01
CA THR A 11 4.70 7.19 1.57
C THR A 11 5.92 8.06 1.22
N GLU A 12 5.80 9.37 1.40
CA GLU A 12 6.93 10.32 1.29
C GLU A 12 8.09 9.95 2.22
N LYS A 13 7.79 9.32 3.36
CA LYS A 13 8.80 8.84 4.29
C LYS A 13 9.60 7.66 3.72
N ALA A 14 8.96 6.77 2.97
CA ALA A 14 9.67 5.72 2.25
C ALA A 14 10.55 6.31 1.16
N GLU A 15 10.03 7.26 0.37
CA GLU A 15 10.80 7.93 -0.69
C GLU A 15 12.03 8.67 -0.15
N SER A 16 11.87 9.41 0.95
CA SER A 16 12.96 10.15 1.59
C SER A 16 14.10 9.25 2.07
N LYS A 17 13.79 8.00 2.48
CA LYS A 17 14.81 7.02 2.89
C LYS A 17 15.32 6.15 1.76
N MET A 18 14.48 5.87 0.78
CA MET A 18 14.74 4.98 -0.34
C MET A 18 14.17 5.64 -1.60
N PRO A 19 14.97 6.39 -2.36
CA PRO A 19 14.47 7.23 -3.46
C PRO A 19 13.83 6.44 -4.61
N ASP A 20 14.08 5.13 -4.69
CA ASP A 20 13.42 4.19 -5.61
C ASP A 20 11.96 3.86 -5.23
N ARG A 21 11.53 4.20 -4.02
CA ARG A 21 10.17 3.93 -3.51
C ARG A 21 9.34 5.19 -3.57
N LYS A 22 8.78 5.46 -4.74
CA LYS A 22 8.07 6.71 -5.03
C LYS A 22 6.76 6.82 -4.27
N ALA A 23 6.58 7.95 -3.57
CA ALA A 23 5.38 8.16 -2.76
C ALA A 23 4.11 8.14 -3.65
N GLY A 24 3.08 7.43 -3.19
CA GLY A 24 1.85 7.23 -3.96
C GLY A 24 1.89 6.05 -4.93
N GLU A 25 3.07 5.51 -5.26
CA GLU A 25 3.15 4.30 -6.07
C GLU A 25 2.85 3.04 -5.26
N SER A 26 2.24 2.07 -5.94
CA SER A 26 1.92 0.77 -5.35
C SER A 26 3.19 0.02 -4.96
N VAL A 27 3.19 -0.58 -3.77
CA VAL A 27 4.29 -1.42 -3.32
C VAL A 27 4.34 -2.66 -4.22
N PRO A 28 5.46 -2.99 -4.88
CA PRO A 28 5.49 -4.15 -5.76
C PRO A 28 5.21 -5.45 -4.99
N ILE A 29 4.41 -6.36 -5.56
CA ILE A 29 3.95 -7.59 -4.90
C ILE A 29 5.12 -8.44 -4.39
N GLY A 30 6.28 -8.44 -5.07
CA GLY A 30 7.48 -9.15 -4.62
C GLY A 30 8.06 -8.68 -3.28
N PHE A 31 7.63 -7.51 -2.77
CA PHE A 31 7.97 -7.02 -1.44
C PHE A 31 6.92 -7.32 -0.37
N LEU A 32 5.75 -7.80 -0.78
CA LEU A 32 4.62 -8.09 0.09
C LEU A 32 4.57 -9.58 0.42
N ILE A 33 3.93 -9.87 1.54
CA ILE A 33 3.62 -11.21 2.00
C ILE A 33 2.22 -11.55 1.48
N GLU A 34 2.09 -12.69 0.81
CA GLU A 34 0.79 -13.16 0.37
C GLU A 34 -0.05 -13.59 1.58
N GLY A 35 -1.15 -12.88 1.82
CA GLY A 35 -2.16 -13.26 2.80
C GLY A 35 -3.27 -14.10 2.18
N ASN A 36 -4.27 -14.44 3.00
CA ASN A 36 -5.44 -15.19 2.56
C ASN A 36 -6.28 -14.39 1.55
N GLU A 37 -6.58 -13.14 1.87
CA GLU A 37 -7.48 -12.27 1.09
C GLU A 37 -6.75 -11.15 0.32
N GLU A 38 -5.63 -10.64 0.86
CA GLU A 38 -4.85 -9.56 0.26
C GLU A 38 -3.35 -9.73 0.48
N TYR A 39 -2.55 -8.91 -0.19
CA TYR A 39 -1.13 -8.78 0.08
C TYR A 39 -0.87 -7.84 1.26
N PHE A 40 0.02 -8.24 2.16
CA PHE A 40 0.38 -7.46 3.35
C PHE A 40 1.85 -7.06 3.31
N PRO A 41 2.19 -5.80 3.65
CA PRO A 41 3.57 -5.39 3.80
C PRO A 41 4.15 -5.96 5.11
N ARG A 42 5.47 -5.87 5.24
CA ARG A 42 6.14 -6.21 6.49
C ARG A 42 5.64 -5.32 7.64
N PRO A 43 5.38 -5.86 8.83
CA PRO A 43 4.87 -5.08 9.97
C PRO A 43 5.79 -3.92 10.34
N GLU A 44 7.10 -4.09 10.16
CA GLU A 44 8.09 -3.03 10.38
C GLU A 44 7.85 -1.80 9.50
N TRP A 45 7.41 -1.99 8.24
CA TRP A 45 7.14 -0.87 7.34
C TRP A 45 5.87 -0.11 7.72
N ILE A 46 4.89 -0.81 8.27
CA ILE A 46 3.68 -0.19 8.84
C ILE A 46 4.07 0.64 10.06
N GLN A 47 4.81 0.04 11.00
CA GLN A 47 5.27 0.73 12.22
C GLN A 47 6.16 1.95 11.93
N LYS A 48 7.04 1.84 10.93
CA LYS A 48 7.89 2.96 10.49
C LYS A 48 7.11 4.00 9.68
N GLY A 49 5.89 3.71 9.24
CA GLY A 49 5.08 4.59 8.39
C GLY A 49 5.64 4.73 6.98
N TYR A 50 6.32 3.71 6.46
CA TYR A 50 6.84 3.69 5.09
C TYR A 50 5.77 3.36 4.06
N VAL A 51 4.76 2.61 4.47
CA VAL A 51 3.63 2.23 3.62
C VAL A 51 2.33 2.71 4.26
N LYS A 52 1.36 3.04 3.42
CA LYS A 52 -0.01 3.32 3.85
C LYS A 52 -0.98 2.53 2.99
N ARG A 53 -2.13 2.19 3.57
CA ARG A 53 -3.24 1.66 2.78
C ARG A 53 -3.75 2.79 1.90
N PHE A 54 -3.73 2.60 0.59
CA PHE A 54 -4.53 3.34 -0.36
C PHE A 54 -5.98 2.88 -0.16
N GLY A 55 -6.60 3.40 0.90
CA GLY A 55 -8.05 3.39 0.97
C GLY A 55 -8.53 4.27 -0.17
N GLY A 56 -9.33 3.73 -1.07
CA GLY A 56 -10.22 4.54 -1.90
C GLY A 56 -11.10 5.34 -0.96
N GLY A 57 -10.65 6.54 -0.59
CA GLY A 57 -11.48 7.56 0.01
C GLY A 57 -12.30 8.19 -1.09
N GLU A 58 -13.28 7.45 -1.61
CA GLU A 58 -14.46 7.97 -2.28
C GLU A 58 -15.55 6.88 -2.24
N LYS A 59 -16.27 6.79 -1.12
CA LYS A 59 -17.73 6.75 -1.24
C LYS A 59 -18.19 8.19 -1.05
N VAL A 60 -18.06 8.99 -2.10
CA VAL A 60 -18.91 10.15 -2.32
C VAL A 60 -19.98 9.64 -3.26
N GLY A 61 -21.15 9.49 -2.68
CA GLY A 61 -22.32 8.79 -3.20
C GLY A 61 -23.28 8.59 -2.05
N GLU A 62 -23.43 9.65 -1.24
CA GLU A 62 -24.70 9.97 -0.60
C GLU A 62 -25.46 10.71 -1.70
N ASP A 63 -26.20 9.95 -2.51
CA ASP A 63 -27.27 10.50 -3.32
C ASP A 63 -28.57 10.08 -2.63
N ASP A 64 -29.31 11.11 -2.22
CA ASP A 64 -30.60 11.20 -1.51
C ASP A 64 -31.64 10.11 -1.83
#